data_AF-A0A962VXU8-F1
#
_entry.id   AF-A0A962VXU8-F1
#
_cell.length_a   1.000
_cell.length_b   1.000
_cell.length_c   1.000
_cell.angle_alpha   90.00
_cell.angle_beta   90.00
_cell.angle_gamma   90.00
#
_symmetry.space_group_name_H-M   'P 1'
#
loop_
_entity.id
_entity.type
_entity.pdbx_description
1 polymer ?
#
loop_
_entity_poly.entity_id
_entity_poly.type
_entity_poly.pdbx_seq_one_letter_code
_entity_poly.pdbx_strand_id
1 'polypeptide(L)'
;MNTLQIMPASTPSSGVRHLEITPEYTGQRLDNFLLRKLKGAPKSLIYRILRTGEVRLNGGRVQPRQRLQAGDVLRIPPVRLTKPEDRPFRPPPGLAERLREAVLYEDQDLLVLDKP
;
A
#
# COMPACT_ATOMS: atom_id res chain seq x y z
N MET A 1 11.26 -26.08 -33.49
CA MET A 1 12.11 -25.73 -32.33
C MET A 1 11.97 -24.24 -32.11
N ASN A 2 11.16 -23.85 -31.13
CA ASN A 2 10.63 -22.50 -30.99
C ASN A 2 11.50 -21.70 -30.00
N THR A 3 12.20 -20.68 -30.48
CA THR A 3 12.94 -19.74 -29.65
C THR A 3 12.27 -18.38 -29.76
N LEU A 4 11.51 -18.00 -28.72
CA LEU A 4 11.00 -16.64 -28.57
C LEU A 4 11.61 -16.02 -27.32
N GLN A 5 12.65 -15.22 -27.58
CA GLN A 5 13.15 -14.15 -26.74
C GLN A 5 12.08 -13.04 -26.70
N ILE A 6 11.59 -12.65 -25.52
CA ILE A 6 10.80 -11.41 -25.36
C ILE A 6 11.36 -10.63 -24.17
N MET A 7 11.80 -9.41 -24.48
CA MET A 7 12.33 -8.37 -23.58
C MET A 7 11.25 -7.88 -22.59
N PRO A 8 11.62 -7.26 -21.44
CA PRO A 8 10.65 -6.79 -20.45
C PRO A 8 9.91 -5.54 -20.95
N ALA A 9 8.62 -5.69 -21.25
CA ALA A 9 7.75 -4.55 -21.52
C ALA A 9 7.42 -3.81 -20.22
N SER A 10 7.98 -2.61 -20.05
CA SER A 10 7.50 -1.61 -19.10
C SER A 10 6.24 -0.94 -19.65
N THR A 11 5.06 -1.44 -19.27
CA THR A 11 3.79 -0.78 -19.56
C THR A 11 3.12 -0.37 -18.24
N PRO A 12 2.82 0.92 -18.00
CA PRO A 12 1.99 1.33 -16.87
C PRO A 12 0.55 0.91 -17.18
N SER A 13 0.14 -0.29 -16.77
CA SER A 13 -1.21 -0.78 -17.01
C SER A 13 -2.22 0.01 -16.18
N SER A 14 -2.91 0.96 -16.81
CA SER A 14 -4.00 1.77 -16.26
C SER A 14 -5.32 1.00 -16.12
N GLY A 15 -5.32 -0.31 -16.37
CA GLY A 15 -6.51 -1.16 -16.37
C GLY A 15 -6.72 -1.96 -15.08
N VAL A 16 -7.99 -2.34 -14.85
CA VAL A 16 -8.38 -3.33 -13.84
C VAL A 16 -7.73 -4.68 -14.18
N ARG A 17 -7.16 -5.35 -13.18
CA ARG A 17 -6.53 -6.67 -13.34
C ARG A 17 -7.41 -7.75 -12.74
N HIS A 18 -7.49 -8.90 -13.41
CA HIS A 18 -8.06 -10.12 -12.86
C HIS A 18 -6.91 -11.09 -12.63
N LEU A 19 -6.85 -11.68 -11.44
CA LEU A 19 -5.78 -12.58 -11.03
C LEU A 19 -6.39 -13.86 -10.48
N GLU A 20 -5.98 -15.00 -11.05
CA GLU A 20 -6.34 -16.31 -10.55
C GLU A 20 -5.42 -16.71 -9.39
N ILE A 21 -6.01 -17.17 -8.29
CA ILE A 21 -5.30 -17.60 -7.10
C ILE A 21 -4.72 -18.99 -7.34
N THR A 22 -3.38 -19.10 -7.30
CA THR A 22 -2.70 -20.39 -7.41
C THR A 22 -2.75 -21.17 -6.08
N PRO A 23 -2.54 -22.50 -6.09
CA PRO A 23 -2.61 -23.32 -4.88
C PRO A 23 -1.72 -22.85 -3.73
N GLU A 24 -0.58 -22.24 -4.03
CA GLU A 24 0.37 -21.68 -3.06
C GLU A 24 -0.22 -20.59 -2.14
N TYR A 25 -1.30 -19.95 -2.58
CA TYR A 25 -1.98 -18.88 -1.86
C TYR A 25 -3.23 -19.35 -1.13
N THR A 26 -3.58 -20.64 -1.24
CA THR A 26 -4.75 -21.21 -0.58
C THR A 26 -4.66 -21.05 0.93
N GLY A 27 -5.76 -20.65 1.56
CA GLY A 27 -5.84 -20.42 3.00
C GLY A 27 -5.21 -19.10 3.45
N GLN A 28 -4.51 -18.37 2.57
CA GLN A 28 -3.98 -17.05 2.89
C GLN A 28 -5.13 -16.05 3.04
N ARG A 29 -5.01 -15.15 4.02
CA ARG A 29 -5.91 -14.00 4.14
C ARG A 29 -5.74 -13.04 2.96
N LEU A 30 -6.85 -12.55 2.43
CA LEU A 30 -6.89 -11.63 1.30
C LEU A 30 -6.08 -10.35 1.53
N ASP A 31 -6.13 -9.77 2.74
CA ASP A 31 -5.36 -8.57 3.05
C ASP A 31 -3.84 -8.81 2.99
N ASN A 32 -3.36 -9.92 3.54
CA ASN A 32 -1.96 -10.33 3.43
C ASN A 32 -1.54 -10.60 1.98
N PHE A 33 -2.41 -11.24 1.20
CA PHE A 33 -2.19 -11.45 -0.22
C PHE A 33 -2.03 -10.11 -0.97
N LEU A 34 -2.95 -9.17 -0.73
CA LEU A 34 -2.93 -7.85 -1.37
C LEU A 34 -1.72 -7.01 -0.95
N LEU A 35 -1.31 -7.05 0.32
CA LEU A 35 -0.09 -6.39 0.80
C LEU A 35 1.16 -6.93 0.10
N ARG A 36 1.21 -8.25 -0.15
CA ARG A 36 2.32 -8.89 -0.86
C ARG A 36 2.30 -8.54 -2.36
N LYS A 37 1.12 -8.48 -2.97
CA LYS A 37 0.95 -8.23 -4.41
C LYS A 37 1.11 -6.75 -4.77
N LEU A 38 0.64 -5.85 -3.91
CA LEU A 38 0.73 -4.39 -4.06
C LEU A 38 1.89 -3.86 -3.22
N LYS A 39 3.12 -4.24 -3.59
CA LYS A 39 4.34 -3.81 -2.89
C LYS A 39 4.40 -2.28 -2.80
N GLY A 40 4.60 -1.76 -1.60
CA GLY A 40 4.63 -0.32 -1.33
C GLY A 40 3.28 0.31 -1.02
N ALA A 41 2.18 -0.44 -1.08
CA ALA A 41 0.87 0.06 -0.68
C ALA A 41 0.77 0.24 0.85
N PRO A 42 0.36 1.42 1.35
CA PRO A 42 0.02 1.58 2.77
C PRO A 42 -1.14 0.64 3.16
N LYS A 43 -1.11 0.08 4.38
CA LYS A 43 -2.21 -0.76 4.89
C LYS A 43 -3.56 -0.03 4.78
N SER A 44 -3.62 1.26 5.11
CA SER A 44 -4.83 2.07 5.01
C SER A 44 -5.43 2.10 3.59
N LEU A 45 -4.59 2.10 2.55
CA LEU A 45 -5.03 2.03 1.16
C LEU A 45 -5.69 0.68 0.85
N ILE A 46 -5.09 -0.43 1.30
CA ILE A 46 -5.64 -1.77 1.14
C ILE A 46 -7.02 -1.89 1.82
N TYR A 47 -7.13 -1.44 3.07
CA TYR A 47 -8.42 -1.45 3.77
C TYR A 47 -9.44 -0.53 3.10
N ARG A 48 -9.01 0.61 2.55
CA ARG A 48 -9.90 1.52 1.81
C ARG A 48 -10.49 0.84 0.58
N ILE A 49 -9.67 0.25 -0.31
CA ILE A 49 -10.14 -0.37 -1.56
C ILE A 49 -11.00 -1.63 -1.32
N LEU A 50 -10.76 -2.34 -0.21
CA LEU A 50 -11.62 -3.44 0.22
C LEU A 50 -12.97 -2.92 0.73
N ARG A 51 -12.96 -1.87 1.56
CA ARG A 51 -14.18 -1.27 2.13
C ARG A 51 -15.06 -0.62 1.07
N THR A 52 -14.47 0.07 0.09
CA THR A 52 -15.19 0.69 -1.05
C THR A 52 -15.71 -0.34 -2.06
N GLY A 53 -15.27 -1.60 -1.97
CA GLY A 53 -15.71 -2.68 -2.87
C GLY A 53 -15.09 -2.62 -4.26
N GLU A 54 -13.97 -1.90 -4.40
CA GLU A 54 -13.20 -1.85 -5.65
C GLU A 54 -12.51 -3.19 -5.94
N VAL A 55 -12.11 -3.91 -4.89
CA VAL A 55 -11.62 -5.28 -4.98
C VAL A 55 -12.78 -6.26 -4.87
N ARG A 56 -12.83 -7.25 -5.77
CA ARG A 56 -13.86 -8.30 -5.77
C ARG A 56 -13.26 -9.67 -5.99
N LEU A 57 -13.81 -10.69 -5.35
CA LEU A 57 -13.44 -12.10 -5.56
C LEU A 57 -14.65 -12.80 -6.18
N ASN A 58 -14.45 -13.45 -7.32
CA ASN A 58 -15.52 -14.12 -8.08
C ASN A 58 -16.74 -13.22 -8.33
N GLY A 59 -16.52 -11.92 -8.51
CA GLY A 59 -17.58 -10.92 -8.69
C GLY A 59 -18.25 -10.40 -7.41
N GLY A 60 -18.01 -11.02 -6.25
CA GLY A 60 -18.57 -10.66 -4.95
C GLY A 60 -17.75 -9.66 -4.14
N ARG A 61 -18.41 -8.98 -3.19
CA ARG A 61 -17.74 -8.13 -2.18
C ARG A 61 -16.98 -9.02 -1.20
N VAL A 62 -15.82 -8.55 -0.75
CA VAL A 62 -14.87 -9.33 0.04
C VAL A 62 -14.56 -8.68 1.38
N GLN A 63 -14.23 -9.51 2.37
CA GLN A 63 -13.73 -9.05 3.66
C GLN A 63 -12.20 -9.21 3.74
N PRO A 64 -11.48 -8.34 4.45
CA PRO A 64 -10.02 -8.44 4.59
C PRO A 64 -9.53 -9.79 5.14
N ARG A 65 -10.27 -10.38 6.09
CA ARG A 65 -9.94 -11.66 6.74
C ARG A 65 -10.36 -12.89 5.94
N GLN A 66 -11.03 -12.72 4.81
CA GLN A 66 -11.46 -13.81 3.96
C GLN A 66 -10.24 -14.61 3.48
N ARG A 67 -10.33 -15.93 3.55
CA ARG A 67 -9.27 -16.83 3.07
C ARG A 67 -9.49 -17.13 1.60
N LEU A 68 -8.40 -17.11 0.85
CA LEU A 68 -8.37 -17.42 -0.58
C LEU A 68 -8.41 -18.93 -0.82
N GLN A 69 -9.00 -19.34 -1.94
CA GLN A 69 -8.99 -20.71 -2.44
C GLN A 69 -8.33 -20.77 -3.83
N ALA A 70 -7.70 -21.89 -4.15
CA ALA A 70 -7.16 -22.12 -5.49
C ALA A 70 -8.27 -22.02 -6.54
N GLY A 71 -7.99 -21.35 -7.66
CA GLY A 71 -8.97 -21.11 -8.73
C GLY A 71 -9.89 -19.92 -8.50
N ASP A 72 -9.82 -19.24 -7.36
CA ASP A 72 -10.53 -17.98 -7.17
C ASP A 72 -10.02 -16.90 -8.15
N VAL A 73 -10.92 -16.07 -8.66
CA VAL A 73 -10.60 -14.94 -9.53
C VAL A 73 -10.75 -13.62 -8.78
N LEU A 74 -9.63 -12.96 -8.54
CA LEU A 74 -9.55 -11.69 -7.82
C LEU A 74 -9.42 -10.50 -8.79
N ARG A 75 -10.41 -9.60 -8.75
CA ARG A 75 -10.40 -8.30 -9.44
C ARG A 75 -9.70 -7.27 -8.57
N ILE A 76 -8.65 -6.64 -9.10
CA ILE A 76 -7.86 -5.60 -8.44
C ILE A 76 -7.90 -4.32 -9.28
N PRO A 77 -8.26 -3.16 -8.69
CA PRO A 77 -8.23 -1.88 -9.40
C PRO A 77 -6.79 -1.47 -9.76
N PRO A 78 -6.60 -0.57 -10.74
CA PRO A 78 -5.29 0.03 -11.01
C PRO A 78 -4.89 0.93 -9.84
N VAL A 79 -4.09 0.40 -8.91
CA VAL A 79 -3.59 1.16 -7.77
C VAL A 79 -2.33 1.90 -8.19
N ARG A 80 -2.44 3.22 -8.39
CA ARG A 80 -1.26 4.09 -8.54
C ARG A 80 -0.68 4.34 -7.15
N LEU A 81 0.41 3.65 -6.86
CA LEU A 81 1.20 3.91 -5.67
C LEU A 81 2.10 5.09 -5.98
N THR A 82 1.70 6.29 -5.56
CA THR A 82 2.62 7.42 -5.50
C THR A 82 3.76 7.00 -4.58
N LYS A 83 4.99 7.03 -5.07
CA LYS A 83 6.14 6.75 -4.23
C LYS A 83 6.11 7.76 -3.06
N PRO A 84 6.31 7.34 -1.80
CA PRO A 84 6.24 8.23 -0.64
C PRO A 84 7.20 9.43 -0.72
N GLU A 85 8.21 9.31 -1.56
CA GLU A 85 9.29 10.27 -1.82
C GLU A 85 8.81 11.63 -2.38
N ASP A 86 7.59 11.73 -2.93
CA ASP A 86 7.09 12.98 -3.54
C ASP A 86 6.10 13.79 -2.68
N ARG A 87 5.76 13.35 -1.46
CA ARG A 87 4.84 14.13 -0.63
C ARG A 87 5.65 15.00 0.34
N PRO A 88 5.66 16.34 0.18
CA PRO A 88 6.31 17.20 1.16
C PRO A 88 5.69 16.95 2.53
N PHE A 89 6.52 16.57 3.50
CA PHE A 89 6.10 16.43 4.88
C PHE A 89 5.58 17.79 5.35
N ARG A 90 4.28 17.88 5.65
CA ARG A 90 3.71 19.05 6.31
C ARG A 90 3.64 18.75 7.81
N PRO A 91 4.42 19.46 8.65
CA PRO A 91 4.24 19.36 10.08
C PRO A 91 2.80 19.80 10.46
N PRO A 92 2.20 19.20 11.49
CA PRO A 92 0.89 19.62 11.98
C PRO A 92 0.90 21.09 12.42
N PRO A 93 -0.22 21.81 12.27
CA PRO A 93 -0.33 23.20 12.72
C PRO A 93 0.05 23.32 14.21
N GLY A 94 0.84 24.34 14.56
CA GLY A 94 1.27 24.60 15.94
C GLY A 94 2.40 23.70 16.46
N LEU A 95 2.90 22.73 15.68
CA LEU A 95 4.05 21.92 16.12
C LEU A 95 5.31 22.78 16.30
N ALA A 96 5.55 23.74 15.40
CA ALA A 96 6.69 24.64 15.51
C ALA A 96 6.61 25.48 16.79
N GLU A 97 5.42 25.96 17.15
CA GLU A 97 5.20 26.80 18.33
C GLU A 97 5.44 25.98 19.61
N ARG A 98 4.90 24.76 19.66
CA ARG A 98 5.16 23.82 20.77
C ARG A 98 6.62 23.44 20.91
N LEU A 99 7.33 23.25 19.79
CA LEU A 99 8.76 22.94 19.83
C LEU A 99 9.57 24.12 20.37
N ARG A 100 9.21 25.36 20.01
CA ARG A 100 9.84 26.57 20.57
C ARG A 100 9.59 26.70 22.07
N GLU A 101 8.38 26.42 22.53
CA GLU A 101 8.04 26.43 23.97
C GLU A 101 8.78 25.33 24.75
N ALA A 102 9.13 24.22 24.10
CA ALA A 102 9.87 23.12 24.70
C ALA A 102 11.40 23.34 24.72
N VAL A 103 11.93 24.45 24.19
CA VAL A 103 13.38 24.72 24.23
C VAL A 103 13.80 25.11 25.64
N LEU A 104 14.59 24.26 26.28
CA LEU A 104 15.19 24.53 27.59
C LEU A 104 16.51 25.32 27.46
N TYR A 105 17.25 25.08 26.37
CA TYR A 105 18.53 25.72 26.11
C TYR A 105 18.87 25.66 24.62
N GLU A 106 19.47 26.70 24.06
CA GLU A 106 19.93 26.77 22.67
C GLU A 106 21.21 27.62 22.59
N ASP A 107 22.25 27.07 21.95
CA ASP A 107 23.45 27.80 21.55
C ASP A 107 23.88 27.40 20.12
N GLN A 108 25.10 27.76 19.71
CA GLN A 108 25.60 27.49 18.35
C GLN A 108 25.86 25.99 18.09
N ASP A 109 26.06 25.20 19.13
CA ASP A 109 26.52 23.81 19.08
C ASP A 109 25.48 22.81 19.66
N LEU A 110 24.51 23.29 20.46
CA LEU A 110 23.58 22.47 21.24
C LEU A 110 22.16 23.07 21.29
N LEU A 111 21.17 22.18 21.17
CA LEU A 111 19.77 22.44 21.44
C LEU A 111 19.24 21.42 22.45
N VAL A 112 18.71 21.89 23.57
CA VAL A 112 18.09 21.06 24.63
C VAL A 112 16.59 21.30 24.62
N LEU A 113 15.84 20.21 24.49
CA LEU A 113 14.38 20.22 24.44
C LEU A 113 13.80 19.45 25.63
N ASP A 114 12.77 19.99 26.26
CA ASP A 114 11.88 19.26 27.15
C ASP A 114 10.92 18.40 26.32
N LYS A 115 11.29 17.14 26.09
CA LYS A 115 10.51 16.25 25.22
C LYS A 115 9.32 15.67 26.01
N PRO A 116 8.06 16.02 25.68
CA PRO A 116 6.88 15.35 26.25
C PRO A 116 6.75 13.90 25.80
#